data_AF-A0A3R7NRX2-F1
#
_entry.id   AF-A0A3R7NRX2-F1
#
_cell.length_a   1.000
_cell.length_b   1.000
_cell.length_c   1.000
_cell.angle_alpha   90.00
_cell.angle_beta   90.00
_cell.angle_gamma   90.00
#
_symmetry.space_group_name_H-M   'P 1'
#
loop_
_entity.id
_entity.type
_entity.pdbx_description
1 polymer ?
#
loop_
_entity_poly.entity_id
_entity_poly.type
_entity_poly.pdbx_seq_one_letter_code
_entity_poly.pdbx_strand_id
1 'polypeptide(L)'
;MESIFCVEQVNVPPELGTIMKQYTKAVLRDRPQDLYKYSANFFAALCGQAAPFDKDGHFVEAREQEAMEHFADAELEHVEAANPTPSADYESNEAVREVFNRYDAHGDGRLAAEKLPALLADLQRAVGLNESEAVDEEELLELLETDENGMVDLLEFRQLFFQSVELLLENAE
;
A
#
# COMPACT_ATOMS: atom_id res chain seq x y z
N MET A 1 37.51 22.06 -29.08
CA MET A 1 36.05 22.29 -29.12
C MET A 1 35.47 21.34 -28.08
N GLU A 2 35.21 21.86 -26.88
CA GLU A 2 34.79 21.05 -25.74
C GLU A 2 33.36 20.57 -25.97
N SER A 3 33.18 19.25 -25.97
CA SER A 3 31.88 18.61 -25.98
C SER A 3 31.22 18.85 -24.63
N ILE A 4 30.27 19.78 -24.60
CA ILE A 4 29.36 19.99 -23.47
C ILE A 4 28.43 18.76 -23.38
N PHE A 5 28.90 17.70 -22.74
CA PHE A 5 28.07 16.59 -22.29
C PHE A 5 28.18 16.51 -20.78
N CYS A 6 27.23 17.16 -20.11
CA CYS A 6 26.72 16.69 -18.82
C CYS A 6 25.20 16.78 -18.95
N VAL A 7 24.59 15.74 -19.52
CA VAL A 7 23.21 15.43 -19.15
C VAL A 7 23.38 14.77 -17.78
N GLU A 8 22.92 15.42 -16.71
CA GLU A 8 22.78 14.74 -15.42
C GLU A 8 21.96 13.47 -15.71
N GLN A 9 22.55 12.30 -15.45
CA GLN A 9 21.82 11.05 -15.57
C GLN A 9 20.64 11.15 -14.60
N VAL A 10 19.43 11.29 -15.14
CA VAL A 10 18.21 11.24 -14.32
C VAL A 10 18.17 9.85 -13.72
N ASN A 11 18.37 9.76 -12.40
CA ASN A 11 18.21 8.51 -11.68
C ASN A 11 16.71 8.20 -11.66
N VAL A 12 16.27 7.33 -12.56
CA VAL A 12 14.88 6.90 -12.65
C VAL A 12 14.70 5.72 -11.70
N PRO A 13 13.80 5.80 -10.71
CA PRO A 13 13.54 4.68 -9.81
C PRO A 13 13.02 3.46 -10.61
N PRO A 14 13.55 2.24 -10.39
CA PRO A 14 13.14 1.05 -11.13
C PRO A 14 11.64 0.74 -11.02
N GLU A 15 11.03 1.06 -9.89
CA GLU A 15 9.61 0.87 -9.57
C GLU A 15 8.68 1.84 -10.32
N LEU A 16 9.20 2.97 -10.82
CA LEU A 16 8.39 4.01 -11.47
C LEU A 16 7.63 3.44 -12.68
N GLY A 17 8.26 2.55 -13.46
CA GLY A 17 7.63 1.95 -14.63
C GLY A 17 6.38 1.13 -14.27
N THR A 18 6.50 0.29 -13.23
CA THR A 18 5.38 -0.52 -12.71
C THR A 18 4.28 0.37 -12.17
N ILE A 19 4.63 1.34 -11.31
CA ILE A 19 3.67 2.27 -10.71
C ILE A 19 2.87 3.00 -11.80
N MET A 20 3.56 3.52 -12.82
CA MET A 20 2.91 4.22 -13.93
C MET A 20 2.05 3.29 -14.80
N LYS A 21 2.46 2.03 -15.02
CA LYS A 21 1.67 1.02 -15.74
C LYS A 21 0.36 0.75 -15.01
N GLN A 22 0.40 0.53 -13.69
CA GLN A 22 -0.79 0.27 -12.88
C GLN A 22 -1.72 1.48 -12.83
N TYR A 23 -1.17 2.68 -12.59
CA TYR A 23 -1.94 3.93 -12.61
C TYR A 23 -2.66 4.11 -13.96
N THR A 24 -1.94 3.89 -15.08
CA THR A 24 -2.54 4.00 -16.42
C THR A 24 -3.66 2.98 -16.62
N LYS A 25 -3.47 1.72 -16.22
CA LYS A 25 -4.53 0.69 -16.27
C LYS A 25 -5.77 1.11 -15.47
N ALA A 26 -5.56 1.63 -14.26
CA ALA A 26 -6.64 2.05 -13.35
C ALA A 26 -7.44 3.23 -13.93
N VAL A 27 -6.76 4.25 -14.48
CA VAL A 27 -7.41 5.39 -15.16
C VAL A 27 -8.23 4.95 -16.37
N LEU A 28 -7.73 4.02 -17.19
CA LEU A 28 -8.45 3.52 -18.36
C LEU A 28 -9.69 2.70 -17.98
N ARG A 29 -9.63 1.97 -16.85
CA ARG A 29 -10.73 1.18 -16.30
C ARG A 29 -11.82 2.07 -15.73
N ASP A 30 -11.45 2.97 -14.83
CA ASP A 30 -12.39 3.73 -13.99
C ASP A 30 -12.90 5.01 -14.67
N ARG A 31 -12.19 5.49 -15.71
CA ARG A 31 -12.50 6.72 -16.46
C ARG A 31 -12.89 7.89 -15.55
N PRO A 32 -12.02 8.30 -14.61
CA PRO A 32 -12.33 9.35 -13.66
C PRO A 32 -12.59 10.67 -14.37
N GLN A 33 -13.55 11.45 -13.89
CA GLN A 33 -13.79 12.81 -14.39
C GLN A 33 -12.69 13.78 -13.95
N ASP A 34 -12.15 13.60 -12.74
CA ASP A 34 -11.06 14.39 -12.19
C ASP A 34 -9.82 13.51 -12.00
N LEU A 35 -8.89 13.64 -12.96
CA LEU A 35 -7.67 12.85 -12.97
C LEU A 35 -6.74 13.20 -11.81
N TYR A 36 -6.74 14.46 -11.34
CA TYR A 36 -5.84 14.91 -10.28
C TYR A 36 -6.26 14.36 -8.92
N LYS A 37 -7.55 14.44 -8.59
CA LYS A 37 -8.08 13.86 -7.34
C LYS A 37 -7.95 12.34 -7.33
N TYR A 38 -8.26 11.71 -8.46
CA TYR A 38 -8.08 10.27 -8.62
C TYR A 38 -6.61 9.87 -8.44
N SER A 39 -5.65 10.61 -9.02
CA SER A 39 -4.22 10.37 -8.82
C SER A 39 -3.83 10.45 -7.35
N ALA A 40 -4.26 11.50 -6.67
CA ALA A 40 -3.93 11.73 -5.27
C ALA A 40 -4.44 10.58 -4.39
N ASN A 41 -5.68 10.13 -4.62
CA ASN A 41 -6.26 8.98 -3.94
C ASN A 41 -5.53 7.67 -4.29
N PHE A 42 -5.24 7.45 -5.58
CA PHE A 42 -4.55 6.26 -6.05
C PHE A 42 -3.17 6.13 -5.38
N PHE A 43 -2.37 7.19 -5.39
CA PHE A 43 -1.04 7.16 -4.78
C PHE A 43 -1.09 7.13 -3.25
N ALA A 44 -2.06 7.81 -2.62
CA ALA A 44 -2.29 7.67 -1.18
C ALA A 44 -2.57 6.20 -0.82
N ALA A 45 -3.47 5.53 -1.54
CA ALA A 45 -3.77 4.12 -1.34
C ALA A 45 -2.56 3.22 -1.60
N LEU A 46 -1.75 3.50 -2.63
CA LEU A 46 -0.52 2.75 -2.91
C LEU A 46 0.47 2.82 -1.73
N CYS A 47 0.56 3.99 -1.10
CA CYS A 47 1.40 4.27 0.06
C CYS A 47 0.80 3.84 1.42
N GLY A 48 -0.44 3.34 1.44
CA GLY A 48 -1.17 3.02 2.67
C GLY A 48 -1.64 4.26 3.46
N GLN A 49 -1.72 5.42 2.81
CA GLN A 49 -2.23 6.66 3.39
C GLN A 49 -3.74 6.80 3.14
N ALA A 50 -4.42 7.53 4.02
CA ALA A 50 -5.82 7.87 3.82
C ALA A 50 -6.01 8.68 2.51
N ALA A 51 -7.08 8.37 1.78
CA ALA A 51 -7.41 9.09 0.55
C ALA A 51 -7.69 10.57 0.87
N PRO A 52 -6.98 11.52 0.25
CA PRO A 52 -7.19 12.95 0.49
C PRO A 52 -8.52 13.47 -0.07
N PHE A 53 -9.20 12.73 -0.95
CA PHE A 53 -10.50 13.10 -1.48
C PHE A 53 -11.54 11.99 -1.29
N ASP A 54 -12.77 12.35 -0.94
CA ASP A 54 -13.89 11.41 -0.88
C ASP A 54 -14.44 11.07 -2.28
N LYS A 55 -15.45 10.19 -2.34
CA LYS A 55 -16.13 9.76 -3.57
C LYS A 55 -16.83 10.90 -4.32
N ASP A 56 -17.16 11.98 -3.60
CA ASP A 56 -17.81 13.18 -4.13
C ASP A 56 -16.75 14.22 -4.57
N GLY A 57 -15.47 13.93 -4.33
CA GLY A 57 -14.33 14.76 -4.71
C GLY A 57 -14.06 15.92 -3.75
N HIS A 58 -14.59 15.90 -2.53
CA HIS A 58 -14.24 16.87 -1.51
C HIS A 58 -12.93 16.48 -0.84
N PHE A 59 -12.09 17.48 -0.58
CA PHE A 59 -10.88 17.25 0.20
C PHE A 59 -11.28 16.87 1.62
N VAL A 60 -10.81 15.70 2.05
CA VAL A 60 -10.95 15.23 3.41
C VAL A 60 -9.62 15.53 4.08
N GLU A 61 -9.59 16.49 4.99
CA GLU A 61 -8.40 16.78 5.77
C GLU A 61 -7.98 15.49 6.49
N ALA A 62 -6.86 14.91 6.05
CA ALA A 62 -6.11 13.99 6.88
C ALA A 62 -5.74 14.81 8.13
N ARG A 63 -6.39 14.53 9.25
CA ARG A 63 -6.06 15.14 10.54
C ARG A 63 -4.66 14.69 10.93
N GLU A 64 -3.65 15.37 10.41
CA GLU A 64 -2.29 15.27 10.90
C GLU A 64 -2.22 15.97 12.24
N GLN A 65 -1.66 15.24 13.20
CA GLN A 65 -1.26 15.71 14.51
C GLN A 65 -0.46 17.01 14.43
N GLU A 66 -1.05 18.11 14.89
CA GLU A 66 -0.28 19.17 15.53
C GLU A 66 0.15 18.66 16.92
N ALA A 67 1.18 17.82 16.96
CA ALA A 67 1.92 17.56 18.18
C ALA A 67 3.15 18.47 18.21
N MET A 68 3.18 19.31 19.25
CA MET A 68 4.38 19.93 19.83
C MET A 68 4.72 21.35 19.32
N GLU A 69 4.13 22.38 19.94
CA GLU A 69 4.84 23.55 20.50
C GLU A 69 3.85 24.63 21.02
N HIS A 70 3.09 24.36 22.10
CA HIS A 70 2.81 25.38 23.14
C HIS A 70 2.07 24.79 24.36
N PHE A 71 2.78 24.03 25.19
CA PHE A 71 2.40 23.92 26.60
C PHE A 71 2.89 25.17 27.34
N ALA A 72 1.97 26.08 27.70
CA ALA A 72 2.03 26.82 28.97
C ALA A 72 0.70 27.57 29.20
N ASP A 73 0.00 27.14 30.24
CA ASP A 73 -1.02 27.87 31.01
C ASP A 73 -2.31 28.34 30.31
N ALA A 74 -3.40 27.59 30.48
CA ALA A 74 -4.47 27.93 31.45
C ALA A 74 -5.80 27.24 31.09
N GLU A 75 -6.40 26.64 32.13
CA GLU A 75 -7.78 26.19 32.35
C GLU A 75 -8.86 26.51 31.27
N LEU A 76 -9.62 25.50 30.83
CA LEU A 76 -11.05 25.29 31.16
C LEU A 76 -11.75 24.19 30.32
N GLU A 77 -12.50 23.37 31.05
CA GLU A 77 -13.77 22.69 30.72
C GLU A 77 -13.83 21.51 29.72
N HIS A 78 -13.95 20.32 30.33
CA HIS A 78 -14.87 19.21 30.01
C HIS A 78 -15.49 19.13 28.61
N VAL A 79 -15.04 18.14 27.82
CA VAL A 79 -15.96 17.18 27.18
C VAL A 79 -15.29 15.80 27.21
N GLU A 80 -15.89 14.85 27.93
CA GLU A 80 -15.61 13.42 27.78
C GLU A 80 -15.99 13.01 26.36
N ALA A 81 -15.00 12.88 25.48
CA ALA A 81 -15.19 12.31 24.15
C ALA A 81 -14.24 11.13 23.98
N ALA A 82 -14.86 9.96 23.94
CA ALA A 82 -14.29 8.63 23.76
C ALA A 82 -13.00 8.60 22.93
N ASN A 83 -11.99 7.90 23.46
CA ASN A 83 -10.89 7.35 22.69
C ASN A 83 -11.44 6.78 21.36
N PRO A 84 -10.97 7.24 20.18
CA PRO A 84 -11.09 6.42 19.00
C PRO A 84 -10.10 5.27 19.22
N THR A 85 -10.65 4.08 19.48
CA THR A 85 -9.91 2.83 19.34
C THR A 85 -9.14 2.86 18.03
N PRO A 86 -7.84 2.52 18.00
CA PRO A 86 -7.16 2.23 16.74
C PRO A 86 -8.01 1.20 16.01
N SER A 87 -8.52 1.53 14.82
CA SER A 87 -9.17 0.52 14.01
C SER A 87 -8.09 -0.45 13.57
N ALA A 88 -8.35 -1.74 13.73
CA ALA A 88 -7.44 -2.84 13.39
C ALA A 88 -6.89 -2.72 11.95
N ASP A 89 -7.61 -2.01 11.09
CA ASP A 89 -7.25 -1.75 9.69
C ASP A 89 -5.93 -0.96 9.56
N TYR A 90 -5.64 0.01 10.43
CA TYR A 90 -4.38 0.79 10.33
C TYR A 90 -3.17 0.00 10.84
N GLU A 91 -3.32 -0.78 11.91
CA GLU A 91 -2.25 -1.62 12.46
C GLU A 91 -1.88 -2.75 11.48
N SER A 92 -2.89 -3.40 10.87
CA SER A 92 -2.66 -4.43 9.86
C SER A 92 -1.95 -3.89 8.62
N ASN A 93 -2.28 -2.67 8.16
CA ASN A 93 -1.63 -2.07 6.99
C ASN A 93 -0.17 -1.70 7.24
N GLU A 94 0.17 -1.21 8.44
CA GLU A 94 1.56 -0.92 8.80
C GLU A 94 2.39 -2.21 8.91
N ALA A 95 1.83 -3.24 9.56
CA ALA A 95 2.48 -4.54 9.71
C ALA A 95 2.74 -5.22 8.36
N VAL A 96 1.76 -5.14 7.44
CA VAL A 96 1.92 -5.58 6.04
C VAL A 96 3.10 -4.85 5.40
N ARG A 97 3.15 -3.53 5.45
CA ARG A 97 4.23 -2.76 4.82
C ARG A 97 5.60 -3.10 5.39
N GLU A 98 5.71 -3.33 6.69
CA GLU A 98 6.95 -3.75 7.34
C GLU A 98 7.44 -5.11 6.82
N VAL A 99 6.53 -6.08 6.71
CA VAL A 99 6.83 -7.40 6.16
C VAL A 99 7.34 -7.27 4.74
N PHE A 100 6.64 -6.57 3.85
CA PHE A 100 7.06 -6.38 2.46
C PHE A 100 8.45 -5.73 2.34
N ASN A 101 8.72 -4.67 3.10
CA ASN A 101 10.02 -3.98 3.09
C ASN A 101 11.17 -4.88 3.57
N ARG A 102 10.89 -5.90 4.39
CA ARG A 102 11.89 -6.86 4.85
C ARG A 102 12.35 -7.79 3.72
N TYR A 103 11.45 -8.12 2.80
CA TYR A 103 11.73 -9.01 1.69
C TYR A 103 12.21 -8.25 0.44
N ASP A 104 11.78 -6.98 0.28
CA ASP A 104 12.27 -6.06 -0.75
C ASP A 104 13.58 -5.36 -0.34
N ALA A 105 14.67 -6.12 -0.25
CA ALA A 105 15.97 -5.57 0.14
C ALA A 105 16.54 -4.53 -0.85
N HIS A 106 16.04 -4.52 -2.08
CA HIS A 106 16.51 -3.62 -3.15
C HIS A 106 15.61 -2.39 -3.33
N GLY A 107 14.40 -2.42 -2.77
CA GLY A 107 13.42 -1.34 -2.90
C GLY A 107 12.85 -1.23 -4.31
N ASP A 108 12.96 -2.28 -5.13
CA ASP A 108 12.49 -2.27 -6.52
C ASP A 108 11.06 -2.83 -6.67
N GLY A 109 10.42 -3.16 -5.55
CA GLY A 109 9.07 -3.70 -5.50
C GLY A 109 8.98 -5.12 -6.04
N ARG A 110 10.09 -5.85 -6.13
CA ARG A 110 10.16 -7.18 -6.74
C ARG A 110 10.79 -8.20 -5.79
N LEU A 111 10.29 -9.43 -5.86
CA LEU A 111 10.75 -10.53 -5.03
C LEU A 111 10.85 -11.80 -5.85
N ALA A 112 11.92 -12.59 -5.66
CA ALA A 112 12.01 -13.91 -6.27
C ALA A 112 10.86 -14.81 -5.77
N ALA A 113 10.20 -15.53 -6.68
CA ALA A 113 9.07 -16.41 -6.35
C ALA A 113 9.40 -17.41 -5.22
N GLU A 114 10.65 -17.86 -5.13
CA GLU A 114 11.13 -18.77 -4.07
C GLU A 114 11.01 -18.19 -2.64
N LYS A 115 11.00 -16.87 -2.50
CA LYS A 115 10.87 -16.18 -1.20
C LYS A 115 9.43 -15.87 -0.83
N LEU A 116 8.50 -16.07 -1.75
CA LEU A 116 7.09 -15.78 -1.57
C LEU A 116 6.43 -16.59 -0.44
N PRO A 117 6.75 -17.89 -0.24
CA PRO A 117 6.18 -18.66 0.88
C PRO A 117 6.53 -18.07 2.24
N ALA A 118 7.78 -17.64 2.42
CA ALA A 118 8.23 -17.01 3.66
C ALA A 118 7.57 -15.64 3.89
N LEU A 119 7.46 -14.84 2.83
CA LEU A 119 6.74 -13.57 2.85
C LEU A 119 5.28 -13.78 3.26
N LEU A 120 4.59 -14.73 2.63
CA LEU A 120 3.18 -15.01 2.89
C LEU A 120 2.96 -15.48 4.33
N ALA A 121 3.81 -16.36 4.86
CA ALA A 121 3.72 -16.81 6.25
C ALA A 121 3.88 -15.66 7.25
N ASP A 122 4.82 -14.74 7.01
CA ASP A 122 5.01 -13.56 7.85
C ASP A 122 3.86 -12.56 7.72
N LEU A 123 3.30 -12.42 6.52
CA LEU A 123 2.20 -11.52 6.23
C LEU A 123 0.90 -11.97 6.90
N GLN A 124 0.57 -13.26 6.80
CA GLN A 124 -0.59 -13.85 7.48
C GLN A 124 -0.49 -13.66 8.99
N ARG A 125 0.70 -13.82 9.56
CA ARG A 125 0.95 -13.56 10.99
C ARG A 125 0.80 -12.09 11.35
N ALA A 126 1.27 -11.19 10.48
CA ALA A 126 1.19 -9.74 10.69
C ALA A 126 -0.26 -9.23 10.66
N VAL A 127 -1.11 -9.81 9.80
CA VAL A 127 -2.54 -9.48 9.70
C VAL A 127 -3.38 -10.23 10.73
N GLY A 128 -2.82 -11.25 11.38
CA GLY A 128 -3.50 -12.02 12.42
C GLY A 128 -4.50 -13.04 11.88
N LEU A 129 -4.29 -13.54 10.65
CA LEU A 129 -5.12 -14.58 10.04
C LEU A 129 -4.90 -15.91 10.75
N ASN A 130 -5.99 -16.64 10.98
CA ASN A 130 -5.97 -17.97 11.58
C ASN A 130 -5.72 -19.05 10.51
N GLU A 131 -5.46 -20.30 10.90
CA GLU A 131 -5.25 -21.41 9.94
C GLU A 131 -6.45 -21.62 8.98
N SER A 132 -7.66 -21.21 9.37
CA SER A 132 -8.86 -21.28 8.51
C SER A 132 -8.99 -20.12 7.52
N GLU A 133 -8.30 -19.02 7.77
CA GLU A 133 -8.30 -17.80 6.95
C GLU A 133 -6.93 -17.63 6.25
N ALA A 134 -6.08 -18.65 6.35
CA ALA A 134 -4.81 -18.69 5.68
C ALA A 134 -5.03 -18.79 4.17
N VAL A 135 -4.31 -17.96 3.44
CA VAL A 135 -4.33 -17.95 1.98
C VAL A 135 -3.33 -18.99 1.49
N ASP A 136 -3.74 -19.80 0.52
CA ASP A 136 -2.88 -20.83 -0.06
C ASP A 136 -1.79 -20.17 -0.94
N GLU A 137 -0.53 -20.56 -0.70
CA GLU A 137 0.61 -20.09 -1.48
C GLU A 137 0.58 -20.62 -2.91
N GLU A 138 0.08 -21.83 -3.14
CA GLU A 138 -0.02 -22.43 -4.46
C GLU A 138 -1.04 -21.67 -5.31
N GLU A 139 -2.19 -21.31 -4.72
CA GLU A 139 -3.23 -20.51 -5.39
C GLU A 139 -2.72 -19.10 -5.75
N LEU A 140 -2.02 -18.43 -4.82
CA LEU A 140 -1.44 -17.12 -5.11
C LEU A 140 -0.34 -17.19 -6.17
N LEU A 141 0.52 -18.21 -6.14
CA LEU A 141 1.57 -18.39 -7.15
C LEU A 141 1.02 -18.66 -8.55
N GLU A 142 -0.11 -19.37 -8.67
CA GLU A 142 -0.79 -19.59 -9.96
C GLU A 142 -1.39 -18.30 -10.53
N LEU A 143 -1.83 -17.38 -9.66
CA LEU A 143 -2.42 -16.10 -10.06
C LEU A 143 -1.39 -15.01 -10.34
N LEU A 144 -0.18 -15.14 -9.78
CA LEU A 144 0.86 -14.14 -9.93
C LEU A 144 1.56 -14.21 -11.28
N GLU A 145 1.70 -13.04 -11.93
CA GLU A 145 2.52 -12.94 -13.13
C GLU A 145 4.00 -12.88 -12.73
N THR A 146 4.75 -13.93 -13.08
CA THR A 146 6.20 -13.92 -12.93
C THR A 146 6.85 -13.38 -14.21
N ASP A 147 7.86 -12.53 -14.06
CA ASP A 147 8.59 -12.02 -15.21
C ASP A 147 9.60 -13.02 -15.79
N GLU A 148 10.30 -12.62 -16.86
CA GLU A 148 11.30 -13.47 -17.55
C GLU A 148 12.47 -13.92 -16.64
N ASN A 149 12.64 -13.28 -15.48
CA ASN A 149 13.72 -13.56 -14.53
C ASN A 149 13.24 -14.34 -13.30
N GLY A 150 11.97 -14.77 -13.24
CA GLY A 150 11.45 -15.47 -12.06
C GLY A 150 11.06 -14.54 -10.91
N MET A 151 10.94 -13.24 -11.17
CA MET A 151 10.62 -12.23 -10.16
C MET A 151 9.12 -11.92 -10.17
N VAL A 152 8.56 -11.84 -8.97
CA VAL A 152 7.17 -11.51 -8.69
C VAL A 152 7.07 -10.04 -8.29
N ASP A 153 6.04 -9.36 -8.77
CA ASP A 153 5.72 -7.99 -8.39
C ASP A 153 5.01 -7.99 -7.02
N LEU A 154 5.64 -7.34 -6.03
CA LEU A 154 5.12 -7.30 -4.66
C LEU A 154 3.80 -6.53 -4.57
N LEU A 155 3.60 -5.55 -5.44
CA LEU A 155 2.37 -4.75 -5.45
C LEU A 155 1.19 -5.56 -6.00
N GLU A 156 1.43 -6.41 -7.00
CA GLU A 156 0.45 -7.40 -7.48
C GLU A 156 0.14 -8.46 -6.41
N PHE A 157 1.16 -9.04 -5.78
CA PHE A 157 0.97 -9.99 -4.68
C PHE A 157 0.18 -9.39 -3.52
N ARG A 158 0.44 -8.14 -3.15
CA ARG A 158 -0.34 -7.42 -2.13
C ARG A 158 -1.82 -7.34 -2.50
N GLN A 159 -2.13 -6.99 -3.75
CA GLN A 159 -3.52 -6.88 -4.22
C GLN A 159 -4.22 -8.24 -4.19
N LEU A 160 -3.57 -9.28 -4.71
CA LEU A 160 -4.13 -10.63 -4.71
C LEU A 160 -4.32 -11.17 -3.29
N PHE A 161 -3.35 -10.97 -2.41
CA PHE A 161 -3.46 -11.38 -1.01
C PHE A 161 -4.69 -10.78 -0.33
N PHE A 162 -4.88 -9.46 -0.39
CA PHE A 162 -6.04 -8.82 0.23
C PHE A 162 -7.37 -9.25 -0.41
N GLN A 163 -7.38 -9.44 -1.73
CA GLN A 163 -8.57 -9.92 -2.42
C GLN A 163 -8.93 -11.36 -2.02
N SER A 164 -7.93 -12.24 -1.86
CA SER A 164 -8.14 -13.61 -1.40
C SER A 164 -8.64 -13.64 0.05
N VAL A 165 -8.08 -12.80 0.92
CA VAL A 165 -8.54 -12.66 2.31
C VAL A 165 -9.99 -12.16 2.37
N GLU A 166 -10.34 -11.15 1.56
CA GLU A 166 -11.71 -10.61 1.49
C GLU A 166 -12.70 -11.69 1.03
N LEU A 167 -12.35 -12.48 0.00
CA LEU A 167 -13.18 -13.60 -0.46
C LEU A 167 -13.32 -14.72 0.56
N LEU A 168 -12.28 -15.03 1.34
CA LEU A 168 -12.35 -16.04 2.40
C LEU A 168 -13.30 -15.60 3.53
N LEU A 169 -13.29 -14.31 3.87
CA LEU A 169 -14.18 -13.74 4.88
C LEU A 169 -15.64 -13.67 4.41
N GLU A 170 -15.90 -13.34 3.14
CA GLU A 170 -17.26 -13.33 2.57
C GLU A 170 -17.91 -14.71 2.51
N ASN A 171 -17.13 -15.78 2.34
CA ASN A 171 -17.63 -17.16 2.29
C ASN A 171 -17.80 -17.82 3.67
N ALA A 172 -17.40 -17.13 4.74
CA ALA A 172 -17.49 -17.63 6.12
C ALA A 172 -18.83 -17.29 6.83
N GLU A 173 -19.73 -16.55 6.18
CA GLU A 173 -21.10 -16.24 6.63
C GLU A 173 -22.18 -17.19 6.06
#